data_AF-A0ABD3UML7-F1
#
_entry.id   AF-A0ABD3UML7-F1
#
_cell.length_a   1.000
_cell.length_b   1.000
_cell.length_c   1.000
_cell.angle_alpha   90.00
_cell.angle_beta   90.00
_cell.angle_gamma   90.00
#
_symmetry.space_group_name_H-M   'P 1'
#
loop_
_entity.id
_entity.type
_entity.pdbx_description
1 polymer ?
#
loop_
_entity_poly.entity_id
_entity_poly.type
_entity_poly.pdbx_seq_one_letter_code
_entity_poly.pdbx_strand_id
1 'polypeptide(L)'
;MTAVKYIRNVQNFSKSKSAGERPWLGLDGLILALICACFIIIVNGSGDNENDENDRESDYEMSDALGAKRRKLRKIIASLPSAFIIFILGVILAIIRGPNVVKTFKFGPSSIEFIKISKKSWKDGFIKGTIPQLPLSILNSVIAVCKLSTDLFPEKDVSATSVSVTVGLMNIIGCWFGAMPSCHGAGGLAGQYKFGGRSGGCVALLGVAKLVLGLVLGTSLVKVLQQFPVGVLGVLLLFAGIELAMCSRDMNSKEESFVMLVCTTVSLVGSSAALGFLCGIVVHLLLRVRKLGNGQSCTSIV
;
A
#
# COMPACT_ATOMS: atom_id res chain seq x y z
N MET A 1 -13.45 4.72 0.31
CA MET A 1 -13.74 4.18 1.66
C MET A 1 -12.47 4.29 2.49
N THR A 2 -12.48 4.93 3.66
CA THR A 2 -11.24 5.20 4.43
C THR A 2 -10.84 4.02 5.32
N ALA A 3 -9.55 3.89 5.65
CA ALA A 3 -9.05 2.87 6.59
C ALA A 3 -9.75 2.98 7.96
N VAL A 4 -10.06 4.19 8.42
CA VAL A 4 -10.86 4.44 9.62
C VAL A 4 -12.25 3.81 9.51
N LYS A 5 -12.90 3.91 8.35
CA LYS A 5 -14.21 3.28 8.10
C LYS A 5 -14.10 1.75 8.10
N TYR A 6 -13.00 1.18 7.61
CA TYR A 6 -12.68 -0.25 7.70
C TYR A 6 -12.53 -0.72 9.15
N ILE A 7 -11.79 0.03 9.97
CA ILE A 7 -11.58 -0.27 11.39
C ILE A 7 -12.90 -0.18 12.18
N ARG A 8 -13.72 0.85 11.92
CA ARG A 8 -14.96 1.07 12.69
C ARG A 8 -16.12 0.15 12.31
N ASN A 9 -16.17 -0.31 11.05
CA ASN A 9 -17.36 -0.99 10.53
C ASN A 9 -17.07 -2.37 9.95
N VAL A 10 -18.05 -3.26 10.03
CA VAL A 10 -18.04 -4.57 9.37
C VAL A 10 -18.09 -4.36 7.87
N GLN A 11 -17.15 -4.96 7.13
CA GLN A 11 -17.07 -4.82 5.67
C GLN A 11 -17.67 -6.02 4.96
N ASN A 12 -18.50 -5.74 3.97
CA ASN A 12 -18.93 -6.71 3.00
C ASN A 12 -18.02 -6.58 1.77
N PHE A 13 -17.02 -7.46 1.68
CA PHE A 13 -16.02 -7.45 0.60
C PHE A 13 -16.65 -7.61 -0.79
N SER A 14 -17.67 -8.45 -0.92
CA SER A 14 -18.35 -8.71 -2.20
C SER A 14 -19.17 -7.51 -2.69
N LYS A 15 -19.73 -6.71 -1.78
CA LYS A 15 -20.51 -5.50 -2.12
C LYS A 15 -19.71 -4.20 -1.99
N SER A 16 -18.48 -4.26 -1.50
CA SER A 16 -17.65 -3.09 -1.14
C SER A 16 -18.43 -2.06 -0.30
N LYS A 17 -19.28 -2.55 0.63
CA LYS A 17 -20.15 -1.73 1.49
C LYS A 17 -19.99 -2.10 2.96
N SER A 18 -20.27 -1.14 3.82
CA SER A 18 -20.33 -1.32 5.27
C SER A 18 -21.65 -2.00 5.67
N ALA A 19 -21.58 -3.03 6.51
CA ALA A 19 -22.75 -3.81 6.96
C ALA A 19 -23.28 -3.39 8.35
N GLY A 20 -22.51 -2.62 9.13
CA GLY A 20 -22.88 -2.14 10.46
C GLY A 20 -21.66 -1.82 11.33
N GLU A 21 -21.90 -1.37 12.56
CA GLU A 21 -20.83 -1.14 13.55
C GLU A 21 -20.21 -2.46 14.03
N ARG A 22 -18.92 -2.42 14.37
CA ARG A 22 -18.22 -3.61 14.87
C ARG A 22 -18.47 -3.84 16.36
N PRO A 23 -18.49 -5.12 16.80
CA PRO A 23 -18.41 -5.43 18.22
C PRO A 23 -17.05 -5.03 18.79
N TRP A 24 -17.02 -4.73 20.09
CA TRP A 24 -15.78 -4.39 20.80
C TRP A 24 -14.85 -5.60 20.98
N LEU A 25 -15.42 -6.75 21.34
CA LEU A 25 -14.71 -8.00 21.63
C LEU A 25 -14.83 -9.02 20.47
N GLY A 26 -13.94 -10.03 20.49
CA GLY A 26 -13.93 -11.14 19.53
C GLY A 26 -12.76 -11.08 18.55
N LEU A 27 -12.64 -12.14 17.73
CA LEU A 27 -11.51 -12.34 16.80
C LEU A 27 -11.44 -11.33 15.63
N ASP A 28 -12.44 -10.47 15.50
CA ASP A 28 -12.46 -9.33 14.55
C ASP A 28 -13.02 -8.05 15.21
N GLY A 29 -12.93 -7.98 16.54
CA GLY A 29 -13.45 -6.88 17.35
C GLY A 29 -12.55 -5.64 17.35
N LEU A 30 -13.11 -4.51 17.78
CA LEU A 30 -12.40 -3.22 17.81
C LEU A 30 -11.15 -3.25 18.72
N ILE A 31 -11.20 -3.96 19.85
CA ILE A 31 -10.07 -4.06 20.80
C ILE A 31 -8.86 -4.71 20.13
N LEU A 32 -9.07 -5.77 19.33
CA LEU A 32 -7.99 -6.42 18.59
C LEU A 32 -7.32 -5.44 17.61
N ALA A 33 -8.13 -4.65 16.89
CA ALA A 33 -7.61 -3.63 15.97
C ALA A 33 -6.81 -2.55 16.72
N LEU A 34 -7.30 -2.09 17.88
CA LEU A 34 -6.58 -1.12 18.72
C LEU A 34 -5.26 -1.70 19.24
N ILE A 35 -5.24 -2.94 19.72
CA ILE A 35 -4.01 -3.62 20.15
C ILE A 35 -3.01 -3.72 19.00
N CYS A 36 -3.46 -4.11 17.80
CA CYS A 36 -2.59 -4.16 16.63
C CYS A 36 -2.04 -2.77 16.28
N ALA A 37 -2.87 -1.73 16.34
CA ALA A 37 -2.43 -0.36 16.08
C ALA A 37 -1.39 0.11 17.11
N CYS A 38 -1.66 -0.08 18.40
CA CYS A 38 -0.73 0.24 19.48
C CYS A 38 0.59 -0.53 19.33
N PHE A 39 0.53 -1.81 18.94
CA PHE A 39 1.74 -2.61 18.69
C PHE A 39 2.60 -2.02 17.57
N ILE A 40 2.00 -1.62 16.43
CA ILE A 40 2.77 -0.97 15.35
C ILE A 40 3.38 0.34 15.84
N ILE A 41 2.62 1.16 16.59
CA ILE A 41 3.12 2.44 17.10
C ILE A 41 4.28 2.22 18.07
N ILE A 42 4.18 1.26 18.99
CA ILE A 42 5.24 1.01 19.98
C ILE A 42 6.49 0.44 19.30
N VAL A 43 6.32 -0.48 18.34
CA VAL A 43 7.44 -1.19 17.72
C VAL A 43 8.10 -0.35 16.62
N ASN A 44 7.33 0.33 15.76
CA ASN A 44 7.87 1.15 14.67
C ASN A 44 8.03 2.63 15.04
N GLY A 45 7.21 3.14 15.96
CA GLY A 45 7.19 4.56 16.33
C GLY A 45 8.36 4.99 17.21
N SER A 46 9.20 4.05 17.67
CA SER A 46 10.43 4.39 18.38
C SER A 46 11.41 5.19 17.51
N GLY A 47 11.31 5.12 16.18
CA GLY A 47 12.37 5.59 15.31
C GLY A 47 13.62 4.75 15.54
N ASP A 48 14.16 4.15 14.50
CA ASP A 48 15.51 3.62 14.61
C ASP A 48 16.42 4.83 14.87
N ASN A 49 16.80 5.04 16.13
CA ASN A 49 17.97 5.83 16.44
C ASN A 49 19.14 5.08 15.82
N GLU A 50 19.58 5.51 14.65
CA GLU A 50 20.88 5.15 14.04
C GLU A 50 22.08 5.65 14.89
N ASN A 51 21.94 5.74 16.22
CA ASN A 51 22.98 6.18 17.15
C ASN A 51 23.34 5.15 18.24
N ASP A 52 22.72 3.97 18.28
CA ASP A 52 23.03 2.94 19.29
C ASP A 52 24.15 1.96 18.86
N GLU A 53 25.08 2.37 17.98
CA GLU A 53 26.31 1.60 17.70
C GLU A 53 27.51 1.98 18.59
N ASN A 54 27.35 2.89 19.57
CA ASN A 54 28.48 3.34 20.40
C ASN A 54 28.58 2.85 21.84
N ASP A 55 27.64 2.07 22.38
CA ASP A 55 27.81 1.53 23.73
C ASP A 55 28.41 0.12 23.69
N ARG A 56 29.73 0.09 23.59
CA ARG A 56 30.58 -1.10 23.74
C ARG A 56 30.57 -1.62 25.18
N GLU A 57 30.50 -2.94 25.25
CA GLU A 57 31.25 -3.84 26.14
C GLU A 57 31.35 -3.53 27.64
N SER A 58 30.63 -4.35 28.42
CA SER A 58 31.00 -5.01 29.69
C SER A 58 29.67 -5.40 30.39
N ASP A 59 29.42 -6.56 30.98
CA ASP A 59 30.25 -7.67 31.40
C ASP A 59 29.34 -8.83 31.92
N TYR A 60 29.90 -10.04 32.01
CA TYR A 60 29.49 -11.28 32.70
C TYR A 60 28.28 -12.14 32.22
N GLU A 61 28.64 -13.37 31.85
CA GLU A 61 27.78 -14.52 31.63
C GLU A 61 27.14 -15.01 32.94
N MET A 62 25.82 -15.25 32.90
CA MET A 62 25.20 -16.34 33.64
C MET A 62 24.19 -17.02 32.72
N SER A 63 24.38 -18.33 32.58
CA SER A 63 23.65 -19.26 31.73
C SER A 63 22.14 -19.15 31.93
N ASP A 64 21.43 -18.75 30.88
CA ASP A 64 20.05 -19.17 30.67
C ASP A 64 19.82 -19.42 29.18
N ALA A 65 19.76 -20.70 28.78
CA ALA A 65 19.44 -21.10 27.41
C ALA A 65 18.03 -20.60 26.99
N LEU A 66 17.10 -20.42 27.94
CA LEU A 66 15.82 -19.75 27.67
C LEU A 66 16.02 -18.26 27.40
N GLY A 67 16.82 -17.56 28.20
CA GLY A 67 17.16 -16.14 28.03
C GLY A 67 17.90 -15.84 26.72
N ALA A 68 18.81 -16.70 26.27
CA ALA A 68 19.50 -16.57 25.00
C ALA A 68 18.56 -16.79 23.80
N LYS A 69 17.68 -17.81 23.89
CA LYS A 69 16.65 -18.07 22.88
C LYS A 69 15.61 -16.95 22.82
N ARG A 70 15.24 -16.38 23.98
CA ARG A 70 14.33 -15.24 24.11
C ARG A 70 14.97 -13.94 23.61
N ARG A 71 16.28 -13.70 23.84
CA ARG A 71 17.04 -12.59 23.24
C ARG A 71 17.17 -12.73 21.72
N LYS A 72 17.48 -13.93 21.23
CA LYS A 72 17.56 -14.22 19.79
C LYS A 72 16.20 -14.08 19.11
N LEU A 73 15.14 -14.57 19.75
CA LEU A 73 13.76 -14.39 19.31
C LEU A 73 13.36 -12.91 19.34
N ARG A 74 13.76 -12.14 20.36
CA ARG A 74 13.49 -10.69 20.45
C ARG A 74 14.22 -9.92 19.35
N LYS A 75 15.47 -10.26 19.04
CA LYS A 75 16.23 -9.70 17.90
C LYS A 75 15.59 -10.06 16.56
N ILE A 76 15.13 -11.31 16.38
CA ILE A 76 14.41 -11.74 15.17
C ILE A 76 13.06 -11.02 15.04
N ILE A 77 12.28 -10.93 16.11
CA ILE A 77 10.99 -10.22 16.14
C ILE A 77 11.19 -8.72 15.90
N ALA A 78 12.24 -8.11 16.44
CA ALA A 78 12.58 -6.71 16.17
C ALA A 78 13.07 -6.49 14.73
N SER A 79 13.72 -7.49 14.12
CA SER A 79 14.13 -7.42 12.71
C SER A 79 12.98 -7.62 11.71
N LEU A 80 11.84 -8.17 12.16
CA LEU A 80 10.66 -8.36 11.34
C LEU A 80 9.75 -7.13 11.45
N PRO A 81 9.24 -6.58 10.33
CA PRO A 81 8.26 -5.50 10.39
C PRO A 81 7.08 -5.89 11.26
N SER A 82 6.69 -5.00 12.17
CA SER A 82 5.47 -5.15 12.96
C SER A 82 4.25 -5.48 12.09
N ALA A 83 4.16 -4.89 10.89
CA ALA A 83 3.13 -5.17 9.89
C ALA A 83 3.14 -6.63 9.39
N PHE A 84 4.32 -7.24 9.23
CA PHE A 84 4.42 -8.66 8.84
C PHE A 84 3.96 -9.57 9.98
N ILE A 85 4.36 -9.28 11.22
CA ILE A 85 3.91 -10.03 12.40
C ILE A 85 2.38 -9.97 12.52
N ILE A 86 1.79 -8.79 12.36
CA ILE A 86 0.34 -8.58 12.40
C ILE A 86 -0.35 -9.28 11.23
N PHE A 87 0.25 -9.30 10.05
CA PHE A 87 -0.27 -10.06 8.91
C PHE A 87 -0.33 -11.57 9.23
N ILE A 88 0.75 -12.14 9.78
CA ILE A 88 0.78 -13.55 10.20
C ILE A 88 -0.26 -13.83 11.29
N LEU A 89 -0.41 -12.94 12.28
CA LEU A 89 -1.48 -13.01 13.28
C LEU A 89 -2.86 -13.02 12.60
N GLY A 90 -3.09 -12.15 11.63
CA GLY A 90 -4.33 -12.11 10.85
C GLY A 90 -4.62 -13.41 10.10
N VAL A 91 -3.60 -14.04 9.51
CA VAL A 91 -3.72 -15.36 8.86
C VAL A 91 -4.09 -16.45 9.88
N ILE A 92 -3.43 -16.48 11.05
CA ILE A 92 -3.73 -17.44 12.12
C ILE A 92 -5.19 -17.26 12.59
N LEU A 93 -5.61 -16.02 12.83
CA LEU A 93 -6.98 -15.71 13.24
C LEU A 93 -8.01 -16.09 12.16
N ALA A 94 -7.68 -15.92 10.88
CA ALA A 94 -8.54 -16.34 9.78
C ALA A 94 -8.79 -17.86 9.81
N ILE A 95 -7.74 -18.66 10.08
CA ILE A 95 -7.84 -20.12 10.19
C ILE A 95 -8.67 -20.51 11.42
N ILE A 96 -8.45 -19.87 12.57
CA ILE A 96 -9.20 -20.13 13.81
C ILE A 96 -10.68 -19.77 13.65
N ARG A 97 -10.98 -18.68 12.92
CA ARG A 97 -12.35 -18.20 12.69
C ARG A 97 -13.12 -19.11 11.73
N GLY A 98 -12.43 -19.73 10.77
CA GLY A 98 -13.02 -20.60 9.76
C GLY A 98 -12.34 -21.97 9.66
N PRO A 99 -12.35 -22.82 10.70
CA PRO A 99 -11.65 -24.11 10.67
C PRO A 99 -12.22 -25.05 9.60
N ASN A 100 -13.51 -24.91 9.29
CA ASN A 100 -14.17 -25.66 8.22
C ASN A 100 -13.71 -25.24 6.81
N VAL A 101 -13.13 -24.05 6.66
CA VAL A 101 -12.53 -23.61 5.38
C VAL A 101 -11.31 -24.48 5.04
N VAL A 102 -10.51 -24.83 6.04
CA VAL A 102 -9.35 -25.73 5.86
C VAL A 102 -9.80 -27.15 5.51
N LYS A 103 -10.92 -27.62 6.07
CA LYS A 103 -11.48 -28.94 5.76
C LYS A 103 -12.08 -29.06 4.36
N THR A 104 -12.48 -27.93 3.76
CA THR A 104 -13.08 -27.87 2.41
C THR A 104 -12.09 -27.40 1.34
N PHE A 105 -10.80 -27.50 1.63
CA PHE A 105 -9.74 -27.14 0.70
C PHE A 105 -9.76 -28.06 -0.51
N LYS A 106 -9.88 -27.47 -1.68
CA LYS A 106 -9.64 -28.14 -2.96
C LYS A 106 -8.36 -27.60 -3.54
N PHE A 107 -7.42 -28.50 -3.78
CA PHE A 107 -6.20 -28.19 -4.52
C PHE A 107 -6.50 -28.13 -6.02
N GLY A 108 -5.71 -27.34 -6.73
CA GLY A 108 -5.81 -27.15 -8.16
C GLY A 108 -6.15 -25.71 -8.55
N PRO A 109 -5.90 -25.36 -9.82
CA PRO A 109 -6.12 -24.02 -10.31
C PRO A 109 -7.61 -23.68 -10.32
N SER A 110 -7.93 -22.40 -10.15
CA SER A 110 -9.28 -21.90 -10.43
C SER A 110 -9.60 -22.04 -11.92
N SER A 111 -10.88 -22.18 -12.27
CA SER A 111 -11.31 -22.12 -13.67
C SER A 111 -10.87 -20.78 -14.28
N ILE A 112 -10.16 -20.85 -15.41
CA ILE A 112 -9.80 -19.67 -16.19
C ILE A 112 -10.95 -19.39 -17.14
N GLU A 113 -11.59 -18.24 -16.97
CA GLU A 113 -12.70 -17.80 -17.82
C GLU A 113 -12.27 -16.59 -18.65
N PHE A 114 -12.63 -16.61 -19.93
CA PHE A 114 -12.45 -15.45 -20.81
C PHE A 114 -13.63 -14.50 -20.66
N ILE A 115 -13.36 -13.27 -20.25
CA ILE A 115 -14.39 -12.27 -20.03
C ILE A 115 -14.74 -11.58 -21.36
N LYS A 116 -16.01 -11.68 -21.74
CA LYS A 116 -16.56 -10.91 -22.86
C LYS A 116 -16.94 -9.50 -22.41
N ILE A 117 -16.16 -8.51 -22.84
CA ILE A 117 -16.40 -7.10 -22.49
C ILE A 117 -17.51 -6.54 -23.41
N SER A 118 -18.68 -6.24 -22.83
CA SER A 118 -19.78 -5.62 -23.57
C SER A 118 -19.50 -4.16 -23.90
N LYS A 119 -20.13 -3.62 -24.96
CA LYS A 119 -20.04 -2.18 -25.31
C LYS A 119 -20.45 -1.26 -24.15
N LYS A 120 -21.47 -1.66 -23.38
CA LYS A 120 -21.93 -0.92 -22.21
C LYS A 120 -20.87 -0.93 -21.10
N SER A 121 -20.33 -2.10 -20.77
CA SER A 121 -19.26 -2.26 -19.78
C SER A 121 -18.01 -1.47 -20.16
N TRP A 122 -17.67 -1.44 -21.46
CA TRP A 122 -16.56 -0.65 -21.97
C TRP A 122 -16.79 0.85 -21.79
N LYS A 123 -17.98 1.36 -22.17
CA LYS A 123 -18.36 2.76 -21.98
C LYS A 123 -18.37 3.16 -20.49
N ASP A 124 -18.98 2.33 -19.64
CA ASP A 124 -19.02 2.58 -18.20
C ASP A 124 -17.61 2.56 -17.60
N GLY A 125 -16.77 1.59 -17.97
CA GLY A 125 -15.39 1.48 -17.51
C GLY A 125 -14.52 2.64 -17.99
N PHE A 126 -14.73 3.14 -19.20
CA PHE A 126 -14.03 4.31 -19.72
C PHE A 126 -14.42 5.58 -18.93
N ILE A 127 -15.71 5.88 -18.83
CA ILE A 127 -16.19 7.13 -18.23
C ILE A 127 -16.01 7.13 -16.70
N LYS A 128 -16.42 6.05 -16.02
CA LYS A 128 -16.43 5.98 -14.55
C LYS A 128 -15.13 5.45 -13.96
N GLY A 129 -14.35 4.71 -14.75
CA GLY A 129 -13.07 4.14 -14.32
C GLY A 129 -11.89 4.92 -14.87
N THR A 130 -11.70 4.92 -16.18
CA THR A 130 -10.48 5.44 -16.82
C THR A 130 -10.26 6.93 -16.54
N ILE A 131 -11.27 7.78 -16.78
CA ILE A 131 -11.13 9.24 -16.57
C ILE A 131 -10.65 9.59 -15.14
N PRO A 132 -11.31 9.14 -14.06
CA PRO A 132 -10.84 9.46 -12.70
C PRO A 132 -9.55 8.73 -12.29
N GLN A 133 -9.25 7.58 -12.91
CA GLN A 133 -8.09 6.75 -12.58
C GLN A 133 -6.81 7.16 -13.33
N LEU A 134 -6.93 7.92 -14.42
CA LEU A 134 -5.79 8.39 -15.22
C LEU A 134 -4.76 9.17 -14.37
N PRO A 135 -5.16 10.23 -13.62
CA PRO A 135 -4.21 10.95 -12.77
C PRO A 135 -3.54 10.04 -11.74
N LEU A 136 -4.33 9.20 -11.06
CA LEU A 136 -3.83 8.33 -10.01
C LEU A 136 -2.83 7.30 -10.55
N SER A 137 -3.09 6.74 -11.72
CA SER A 137 -2.21 5.75 -12.34
C SER A 137 -0.92 6.39 -12.84
N ILE A 138 -1.00 7.54 -13.52
CA ILE A 138 0.20 8.24 -13.99
C ILE A 138 1.07 8.64 -12.81
N LEU A 139 0.50 9.26 -11.77
CA LEU A 139 1.28 9.75 -10.64
C LEU A 139 1.86 8.61 -9.79
N ASN A 140 1.04 7.65 -9.37
CA ASN A 140 1.47 6.60 -8.44
C ASN A 140 2.21 5.44 -9.14
N SER A 141 1.76 5.08 -10.34
CA SER A 141 2.26 3.86 -11.03
C SER A 141 3.34 4.14 -12.07
N VAL A 142 3.54 5.40 -12.47
CA VAL A 142 4.57 5.78 -13.45
C VAL A 142 5.54 6.76 -12.82
N ILE A 143 5.10 7.99 -12.50
CA ILE A 143 6.00 9.06 -12.05
C ILE A 143 6.66 8.72 -10.72
N ALA A 144 5.89 8.33 -9.70
CA ALA A 144 6.42 7.96 -8.39
C ALA A 144 7.35 6.74 -8.46
N VAL A 145 7.03 5.76 -9.31
CA VAL A 145 7.89 4.58 -9.53
C VAL A 145 9.20 4.99 -10.18
N CYS A 146 9.17 5.82 -11.23
CA CYS A 146 10.38 6.29 -11.91
C CYS A 146 11.25 7.10 -10.93
N LYS A 147 10.66 8.06 -10.21
CA LYS A 147 11.37 8.90 -9.24
C LYS A 147 12.03 8.05 -8.16
N LEU A 148 11.26 7.16 -7.53
CA LEU A 148 11.78 6.27 -6.49
C LEU A 148 12.86 5.33 -7.04
N SER A 149 12.71 4.83 -8.27
CA SER A 149 13.73 3.98 -8.88
C SER A 149 15.04 4.73 -9.08
N THR A 150 14.99 6.00 -9.52
CA THR A 150 16.19 6.85 -9.64
C THR A 150 16.81 7.13 -8.28
N ASP A 151 16.00 7.36 -7.25
CA ASP A 151 16.50 7.64 -5.88
C ASP A 151 17.17 6.40 -5.26
N LEU A 152 16.64 5.21 -5.50
CA LEU A 152 17.16 3.95 -4.94
C LEU A 152 18.26 3.31 -5.79
N PHE A 153 18.24 3.53 -7.11
CA PHE A 153 19.16 2.93 -8.08
C PHE A 153 19.62 3.99 -9.09
N PRO A 154 20.48 4.94 -8.67
CA PRO A 154 20.87 6.09 -9.50
C PRO A 154 21.60 5.71 -10.79
N GLU A 155 22.19 4.51 -10.84
CA GLU A 155 22.88 3.99 -12.04
C GLU A 155 21.91 3.43 -13.09
N LYS A 156 20.59 3.38 -12.82
CA LYS A 156 19.59 2.80 -13.73
C LYS A 156 18.60 3.85 -14.19
N ASP A 157 18.61 4.11 -15.49
CA ASP A 157 17.61 4.97 -16.12
C ASP A 157 16.30 4.23 -16.37
N VAL A 158 15.26 4.63 -15.64
CA VAL A 158 13.89 4.12 -15.83
C VAL A 158 13.03 5.23 -16.44
N SER A 159 12.66 5.05 -17.71
CA SER A 159 11.84 6.04 -18.41
C SER A 159 10.35 5.87 -18.13
N ALA A 160 9.64 6.98 -17.98
CA ALA A 160 8.19 7.00 -17.81
C ALA A 160 7.45 6.30 -18.96
N THR A 161 7.98 6.38 -20.19
CA THR A 161 7.42 5.70 -21.37
C THR A 161 7.50 4.18 -21.23
N SER A 162 8.67 3.64 -20.86
CA SER A 162 8.85 2.20 -20.68
C SER A 162 7.94 1.64 -19.58
N VAL A 163 7.88 2.34 -18.44
CA VAL A 163 6.97 1.98 -17.34
C VAL A 163 5.50 2.06 -17.76
N SER A 164 5.10 3.11 -18.49
CA SER A 164 3.72 3.26 -18.99
C SER A 164 3.32 2.13 -19.94
N VAL A 165 4.21 1.75 -20.86
CA VAL A 165 3.95 0.67 -21.84
C VAL A 165 3.79 -0.67 -21.12
N THR A 166 4.67 -1.00 -20.18
CA THR A 166 4.57 -2.27 -19.44
C THR A 166 3.33 -2.34 -18.55
N VAL A 167 2.96 -1.23 -17.89
CA VAL A 167 1.68 -1.11 -17.15
C VAL A 167 0.48 -1.24 -18.09
N GLY A 168 0.52 -0.63 -19.27
CA GLY A 168 -0.54 -0.78 -20.27
C GLY A 168 -0.70 -2.23 -20.72
N LEU A 169 0.40 -2.88 -21.10
CA LEU A 169 0.40 -4.27 -21.58
C LEU A 169 -0.14 -5.24 -20.53
N MET A 170 0.32 -5.17 -19.27
CA MET A 170 -0.17 -6.07 -18.23
C MET A 170 -1.69 -5.94 -17.98
N ASN A 171 -2.24 -4.73 -18.10
CA ASN A 171 -3.67 -4.48 -17.89
C ASN A 171 -4.52 -4.84 -19.12
N ILE A 172 -4.01 -4.62 -20.34
CA ILE A 172 -4.67 -5.06 -21.57
C ILE A 172 -4.75 -6.58 -21.63
N ILE A 173 -3.70 -7.29 -21.25
CA ILE A 173 -3.69 -8.75 -21.24
C ILE A 173 -4.58 -9.27 -20.09
N GLY A 174 -4.40 -8.75 -18.88
CA GLY A 174 -5.08 -9.25 -17.69
C GLY A 174 -6.60 -9.08 -17.71
N CYS A 175 -7.12 -8.02 -18.32
CA CYS A 175 -8.56 -7.72 -18.26
C CYS A 175 -9.43 -8.80 -18.91
N TRP A 176 -8.92 -9.50 -19.94
CA TRP A 176 -9.61 -10.60 -20.60
C TRP A 176 -9.76 -11.86 -19.73
N PHE A 177 -8.97 -11.96 -18.66
CA PHE A 177 -9.00 -13.07 -17.71
C PHE A 177 -9.58 -12.64 -16.35
N GLY A 178 -10.23 -11.47 -16.29
CA GLY A 178 -10.79 -10.94 -15.05
C GLY A 178 -9.76 -10.46 -14.04
N ALA A 179 -8.53 -10.17 -14.47
CA ALA A 179 -7.54 -9.59 -13.59
C ALA A 179 -7.99 -8.19 -13.13
N MET A 180 -7.78 -7.91 -11.84
CA MET A 180 -7.92 -6.56 -11.31
C MET A 180 -6.83 -5.65 -11.89
N PRO A 181 -7.11 -4.34 -12.08
CA PRO A 181 -6.12 -3.39 -12.55
C PRO A 181 -4.84 -3.44 -11.71
N SER A 182 -3.70 -3.54 -12.39
CA SER A 182 -2.39 -3.79 -11.79
C SER A 182 -1.38 -2.70 -12.17
N CYS A 183 -0.31 -2.57 -11.39
CA CYS A 183 0.78 -1.63 -11.63
C CYS A 183 2.10 -2.15 -11.05
N HIS A 184 3.22 -1.48 -11.36
CA HIS A 184 4.50 -1.76 -10.69
C HIS A 184 4.49 -1.27 -9.23
N GLY A 185 3.87 -0.11 -8.98
CA GLY A 185 3.60 0.47 -7.65
C GLY A 185 4.86 0.88 -6.87
N ALA A 186 5.00 2.18 -6.57
CA ALA A 186 6.19 2.70 -5.89
C ALA A 186 6.36 2.07 -4.49
N GLY A 187 5.27 1.86 -3.75
CA GLY A 187 5.31 1.20 -2.44
C GLY A 187 5.80 -0.26 -2.49
N GLY A 188 5.52 -0.98 -3.58
CA GLY A 188 6.04 -2.33 -3.78
C GLY A 188 7.56 -2.33 -3.94
N LEU A 189 8.08 -1.42 -4.77
CA LEU A 189 9.51 -1.19 -4.95
C LEU A 189 10.20 -0.77 -3.64
N ALA A 190 9.65 0.22 -2.94
CA ALA A 190 10.15 0.68 -1.64
C ALA A 190 10.22 -0.46 -0.63
N GLY A 191 9.17 -1.27 -0.53
CA GLY A 191 9.11 -2.42 0.37
C GLY A 191 10.19 -3.46 0.03
N GLN A 192 10.32 -3.84 -1.24
CA GLN A 192 11.38 -4.77 -1.67
C GLN A 192 12.77 -4.22 -1.32
N TYR A 193 13.02 -2.94 -1.57
CA TYR A 193 14.29 -2.30 -1.23
C TYR A 193 14.54 -2.27 0.27
N LYS A 194 13.54 -1.92 1.09
CA LYS A 194 13.61 -1.94 2.55
C LYS A 194 13.97 -3.33 3.09
N PHE A 195 13.56 -4.39 2.42
CA PHE A 195 13.89 -5.78 2.76
C PHE A 195 15.15 -6.34 2.09
N GLY A 196 16.03 -5.47 1.60
CA GLY A 196 17.30 -5.89 1.02
C GLY A 196 17.23 -6.38 -0.43
N GLY A 197 16.06 -6.28 -1.09
CA GLY A 197 15.93 -6.51 -2.51
C GLY A 197 16.72 -5.46 -3.32
N ARG A 198 17.65 -5.90 -4.16
CA ARG A 198 18.49 -5.02 -5.00
C ARG A 198 18.44 -5.35 -6.50
N SER A 199 17.73 -6.41 -6.87
CA SER A 199 17.59 -6.87 -8.25
C SER A 199 16.15 -7.26 -8.57
N GLY A 200 15.80 -7.29 -9.85
CA GLY A 200 14.49 -7.76 -10.31
C GLY A 200 14.22 -9.23 -9.98
N GLY A 201 15.26 -10.00 -9.61
CA GLY A 201 15.13 -11.40 -9.20
C GLY A 201 14.25 -11.59 -7.96
N CYS A 202 14.29 -10.67 -6.98
CA CYS A 202 13.43 -10.76 -5.80
C CYS A 202 11.95 -10.60 -6.17
N VAL A 203 11.66 -9.70 -7.11
CA VAL A 203 10.31 -9.47 -7.63
C VAL A 203 9.84 -10.67 -8.45
N ALA A 204 10.71 -11.24 -9.30
CA ALA A 204 10.40 -12.42 -10.09
C ALA A 204 10.11 -13.64 -9.21
N LEU A 205 10.95 -13.92 -8.20
CA LEU A 205 10.71 -15.01 -7.24
C LEU A 205 9.41 -14.81 -6.47
N LEU A 206 9.10 -13.59 -6.05
CA LEU A 206 7.82 -13.28 -5.40
C LEU A 206 6.63 -13.52 -6.34
N GLY A 207 6.76 -13.16 -7.62
CA GLY A 207 5.75 -13.42 -8.65
C GLY A 207 5.54 -14.91 -8.87
N VAL A 208 6.62 -15.69 -9.00
CA VAL A 208 6.57 -17.15 -9.14
C VAL A 208 5.94 -17.79 -7.91
N ALA A 209 6.31 -17.36 -6.70
CA ALA A 209 5.71 -17.88 -5.47
C ALA A 209 4.19 -17.62 -5.42
N LYS A 210 3.74 -16.43 -5.83
CA LYS A 210 2.30 -16.11 -5.94
C LYS A 210 1.61 -16.94 -7.02
N LEU A 211 2.26 -17.16 -8.16
CA LEU A 211 1.73 -17.98 -9.25
C LEU A 211 1.54 -19.43 -8.78
N VAL A 212 2.55 -20.03 -8.15
CA VAL A 212 2.49 -21.38 -7.58
C VAL A 212 1.37 -21.46 -6.55
N LEU A 213 1.29 -20.48 -5.65
CA LEU A 213 0.22 -20.42 -4.64
C LEU A 213 -1.18 -20.38 -5.29
N GLY A 214 -1.35 -19.57 -6.34
CA GLY A 214 -2.61 -19.46 -7.08
C GLY A 214 -2.98 -20.73 -7.85
N LEU A 215 -2.00 -21.41 -8.46
CA LEU A 215 -2.23 -22.67 -9.18
C LEU A 215 -2.49 -23.85 -8.24
N VAL A 216 -1.85 -23.88 -7.07
CA VAL A 216 -2.00 -24.98 -6.11
C VAL A 216 -3.26 -24.82 -5.27
N LEU A 217 -3.57 -23.61 -4.79
CA LEU A 217 -4.69 -23.38 -3.86
C LEU A 217 -5.96 -22.86 -4.55
N GLY A 218 -5.85 -22.26 -5.74
CA GLY A 218 -6.99 -21.77 -6.52
C GLY A 218 -7.99 -20.94 -5.71
N THR A 219 -9.27 -21.24 -5.88
CA THR A 219 -10.38 -20.56 -5.18
C THR A 219 -10.39 -20.82 -3.67
N SER A 220 -9.72 -21.88 -3.19
CA SER A 220 -9.63 -22.17 -1.75
C SER A 220 -8.84 -21.10 -1.00
N LEU A 221 -7.83 -20.49 -1.63
CA LEU A 221 -7.11 -19.35 -1.05
C LEU A 221 -8.05 -18.17 -0.77
N VAL A 222 -8.97 -17.87 -1.69
CA VAL A 222 -9.94 -16.77 -1.54
C VAL A 222 -10.84 -17.00 -0.33
N LYS A 223 -11.24 -18.25 -0.05
CA LYS A 223 -12.07 -18.57 1.13
C LYS A 223 -11.33 -18.29 2.44
N VAL A 224 -10.02 -18.52 2.50
CA VAL A 224 -9.20 -18.16 3.68
C VAL A 224 -9.09 -16.65 3.82
N LEU A 225 -8.80 -15.95 2.72
CA LEU A 225 -8.71 -14.49 2.71
C LEU A 225 -10.03 -13.81 3.10
N GLN A 226 -11.18 -14.43 2.81
CA GLN A 226 -12.50 -13.95 3.27
C GLN A 226 -12.69 -14.04 4.80
N GLN A 227 -11.94 -14.90 5.49
CA GLN A 227 -11.96 -15.00 6.95
C GLN A 227 -10.94 -14.06 7.61
N PHE A 228 -10.12 -13.35 6.83
CA PHE A 228 -9.11 -12.45 7.37
C PHE A 228 -9.77 -11.35 8.22
N PRO A 229 -9.31 -11.12 9.48
CA PRO A 229 -9.90 -10.10 10.34
C PRO A 229 -9.78 -8.73 9.69
N VAL A 230 -10.93 -8.16 9.36
CA VAL A 230 -11.02 -6.92 8.61
C VAL A 230 -10.52 -5.74 9.45
N GLY A 231 -10.61 -5.81 10.78
CA GLY A 231 -10.05 -4.81 11.68
C GLY A 231 -8.53 -4.75 11.57
N VAL A 232 -7.88 -5.93 11.56
CA VAL A 232 -6.44 -6.07 11.34
C VAL A 232 -6.05 -5.54 9.97
N LEU A 233 -6.80 -5.89 8.92
CA LEU A 233 -6.59 -5.35 7.57
C LEU A 233 -6.70 -3.82 7.55
N GLY A 234 -7.70 -3.25 8.24
CA GLY A 234 -7.89 -1.82 8.35
C GLY A 234 -6.71 -1.11 9.03
N VAL A 235 -6.12 -1.72 10.06
CA VAL A 235 -4.91 -1.22 10.72
C VAL A 235 -3.71 -1.25 9.76
N LEU A 236 -3.47 -2.36 9.08
CA LEU A 236 -2.40 -2.47 8.09
C LEU A 236 -2.54 -1.41 6.98
N LEU A 237 -3.76 -1.19 6.48
CA LEU A 237 -4.06 -0.16 5.48
C LEU A 237 -3.89 1.26 6.02
N LEU A 238 -4.21 1.50 7.30
CA LEU A 238 -4.03 2.80 7.95
C LEU A 238 -2.54 3.15 7.99
N PHE A 239 -1.68 2.25 8.47
CA PHE A 239 -0.25 2.51 8.57
C PHE A 239 0.42 2.62 7.20
N ALA A 240 0.04 1.78 6.23
CA ALA A 240 0.51 1.95 4.86
C ALA A 240 0.10 3.32 4.28
N GLY A 241 -1.13 3.78 4.58
CA GLY A 241 -1.60 5.11 4.19
C GLY A 241 -0.83 6.24 4.86
N ILE A 242 -0.52 6.13 6.15
CA ILE A 242 0.31 7.10 6.88
C ILE A 242 1.72 7.13 6.30
N GLU A 243 2.34 5.97 6.06
CA GLU A 243 3.70 5.86 5.50
C GLU A 243 3.80 6.57 4.14
N LEU A 244 2.82 6.37 3.25
CA LEU A 244 2.73 7.08 1.98
C LEU A 244 2.47 8.58 2.14
N ALA A 245 1.69 8.98 3.16
CA ALA A 245 1.44 10.39 3.44
C ALA A 245 2.67 11.12 3.99
N MET A 246 3.65 10.42 4.56
CA MET A 246 4.89 11.04 5.06
C MET A 246 5.72 11.68 3.95
N CYS A 247 5.58 11.27 2.69
CA CYS A 247 6.21 11.94 1.53
C CYS A 247 5.77 13.41 1.39
N SER A 248 4.70 13.84 2.05
CA SER A 248 4.34 15.26 2.16
C SER A 248 5.41 16.12 2.86
N ARG A 249 6.35 15.50 3.59
CA ARG A 249 7.48 16.17 4.22
C ARG A 249 8.51 16.70 3.21
N ASP A 250 8.54 16.14 2.00
CA ASP A 250 9.55 16.44 0.99
C ASP A 250 9.21 17.70 0.16
N MET A 251 8.26 18.52 0.61
CA MET A 251 7.89 19.77 -0.06
C MET A 251 8.91 20.87 0.24
N ASN A 252 9.50 21.46 -0.79
CA ASN A 252 10.63 22.39 -0.66
C ASN A 252 10.19 23.84 -0.40
N SER A 253 8.93 24.18 -0.69
CA SER A 253 8.43 25.55 -0.56
C SER A 253 7.02 25.64 0.03
N LYS A 254 6.69 26.82 0.59
CA LYS A 254 5.34 27.11 1.11
C LYS A 254 4.26 26.97 0.03
N GLU A 255 4.59 27.31 -1.22
CA GLU A 255 3.65 27.22 -2.35
C GLU A 255 3.35 25.76 -2.72
N GLU A 256 4.37 24.91 -2.78
CA GLU A 256 4.20 23.47 -3.04
C GLU A 256 3.37 22.81 -1.93
N SER A 257 3.69 23.11 -0.67
CA SER A 257 2.91 22.63 0.48
C SER A 257 1.46 23.11 0.43
N PHE A 258 1.21 24.36 0.02
CA PHE A 258 -0.14 24.87 -0.15
C PHE A 258 -0.93 24.11 -1.22
N VAL A 259 -0.33 23.90 -2.41
CA VAL A 259 -0.95 23.12 -3.50
C VAL A 259 -1.25 21.70 -3.05
N MET A 260 -0.31 21.05 -2.37
CA MET A 260 -0.46 19.69 -1.85
C MET A 260 -1.60 19.59 -0.82
N LEU A 261 -1.70 20.54 0.12
CA LEU A 261 -2.75 20.57 1.13
C LEU A 261 -4.13 20.81 0.53
N VAL A 262 -4.25 21.72 -0.45
CA VAL A 262 -5.51 21.96 -1.17
C VAL A 262 -5.93 20.69 -1.94
N CYS A 263 -5.00 20.10 -2.69
CA CYS A 263 -5.23 18.85 -3.41
C CYS A 263 -5.72 17.73 -2.46
N THR A 264 -5.07 17.58 -1.30
CA THR A 264 -5.42 16.58 -0.29
C THR A 264 -6.81 16.85 0.31
N THR A 265 -7.08 18.10 0.71
CA THR A 265 -8.35 18.50 1.31
C THR A 265 -9.51 18.26 0.36
N VAL A 266 -9.39 18.70 -0.90
CA VAL A 266 -10.42 18.49 -1.93
C VAL A 266 -10.59 17.00 -2.24
N SER A 267 -9.50 16.23 -2.27
CA SER A 267 -9.57 14.77 -2.47
C SER A 267 -10.37 14.08 -1.36
N LEU A 268 -10.16 14.49 -0.10
CA LEU A 268 -10.82 13.90 1.06
C LEU A 268 -12.29 14.32 1.16
N VAL A 269 -12.57 15.62 1.04
CA VAL A 269 -13.93 16.18 1.15
C VAL A 269 -14.78 15.74 -0.04
N GLY A 270 -14.24 15.85 -1.25
CA GLY A 270 -14.92 15.43 -2.48
C GLY A 270 -14.96 13.92 -2.68
N SER A 271 -14.29 13.14 -1.82
CA SER A 271 -14.12 11.69 -1.95
C SER A 271 -13.66 11.26 -3.35
N SER A 272 -12.84 12.10 -4.01
CA SER A 272 -12.41 11.93 -5.39
C SER A 272 -11.02 12.49 -5.59
N ALA A 273 -10.05 11.59 -5.80
CA ALA A 273 -8.68 11.96 -6.13
C ALA A 273 -8.58 12.77 -7.44
N ALA A 274 -9.50 12.53 -8.38
CA ALA A 274 -9.55 13.27 -9.63
C ALA A 274 -9.91 14.76 -9.41
N LEU A 275 -10.88 15.04 -8.51
CA LEU A 275 -11.24 16.41 -8.16
C LEU A 275 -10.09 17.14 -7.46
N GLY A 276 -9.42 16.46 -6.52
CA GLY A 276 -8.26 17.04 -5.83
C GLY A 276 -7.11 17.33 -6.77
N PHE A 277 -6.81 16.40 -7.69
CA PHE A 277 -5.79 16.60 -8.72
C PHE A 277 -6.09 17.80 -9.62
N LEU A 278 -7.33 17.89 -10.14
CA LEU A 278 -7.73 19.01 -10.99
C LEU A 278 -7.63 20.35 -10.25
N CYS A 279 -8.12 20.41 -9.01
CA CYS A 279 -8.02 21.60 -8.17
C CYS A 279 -6.56 21.98 -7.90
N GLY A 280 -5.70 20.99 -7.59
CA GLY A 280 -4.27 21.18 -7.39
C GLY A 280 -3.58 21.77 -8.62
N ILE A 281 -3.89 21.28 -9.83
CA ILE A 281 -3.39 21.86 -11.08
C ILE A 281 -3.82 23.33 -11.22
N VAL A 282 -5.11 23.62 -11.03
CA VAL A 282 -5.62 24.99 -11.17
C VAL A 282 -4.90 25.94 -10.20
N VAL A 283 -4.77 25.55 -8.93
CA VAL A 283 -4.07 26.35 -7.93
C VAL A 283 -2.60 26.53 -8.29
N HIS A 284 -1.92 25.46 -8.71
CA HIS A 284 -0.52 25.54 -9.15
C HIS A 284 -0.33 26.52 -10.31
N LEU A 285 -1.21 26.47 -11.32
CA LEU A 285 -1.17 27.37 -12.46
C LEU A 285 -1.41 28.83 -12.05
N LEU A 286 -2.38 29.10 -11.17
CA LEU A 286 -2.65 30.44 -10.67
C LEU A 286 -1.45 31.03 -9.91
N LEU A 287 -0.79 30.24 -9.07
CA LEU A 287 0.43 30.66 -8.37
C LEU A 287 1.57 30.94 -9.34
N ARG A 288 1.70 30.13 -10.39
CA ARG A 288 2.71 30.33 -11.44
C ARG A 288 2.46 31.62 -12.24
N VAL A 289 1.20 31.92 -12.57
CA VAL A 289 0.82 33.18 -13.23
C VAL A 289 1.15 34.38 -12.33
N ARG A 290 0.85 34.31 -11.03
CA ARG A 290 1.20 35.37 -10.06
C ARG A 290 2.71 35.63 -10.01
N LYS A 291 3.53 34.56 -10.01
CA LYS A 291 5.00 34.68 -10.03
C LYS A 291 5.51 35.38 -11.30
N LEU A 292 4.93 35.07 -12.45
CA LEU A 292 5.29 35.72 -13.72
C LEU A 292 4.92 37.21 -13.71
N GLY A 293 3.75 37.57 -13.17
CA GLY A 293 3.34 38.98 -13.03
C GLY A 293 4.22 39.78 -12.07
N ASN A 294 4.64 39.18 -10.96
CA ASN A 294 5.56 39.84 -10.02
C ASN A 294 6.98 39.99 -10.59
N GLY A 295 7.44 39.06 -11.42
CA GLY A 295 8.75 39.14 -12.09
C GLY A 295 8.81 40.22 -13.16
N GLN A 296 7.70 40.51 -13.85
CA GLN A 296 7.63 41.59 -14.85
C GLN A 296 7.57 42.99 -14.23
N SER A 297 7.07 43.13 -13.00
CA SER A 297 6.99 44.44 -12.35
C SER A 297 8.36 44.99 -11.90
N CYS A 298 9.40 44.15 -11.82
CA CYS A 298 10.75 44.58 -11.44
C CYS A 298 11.64 44.94 -12.64
N THR A 299 11.26 44.57 -13.87
CA THR A 299 12.07 44.83 -15.08
C THR A 299 11.68 46.13 -15.79
N SER A 300 10.62 46.82 -15.35
CA SER A 300 10.13 48.08 -15.94
C SER A 300 10.61 49.34 -15.22
N ILE A 301 11.64 49.24 -14.37
CA ILE A 301 12.31 50.38 -13.73
C ILE A 301 13.82 50.24 -13.95
N VAL A 302 14.27 50.40 -15.19
CA VAL A 302 15.63 50.85 -15.54
C VAL A 302 15.52 51.73 -16.78
#